data_AF-A0A9W3J5H9-F1
#
_entry.id   AF-A0A9W3J5H9-F1
#
_cell.length_a   1.000
_cell.length_b   1.000
_cell.length_c   1.000
_cell.angle_alpha   90.00
_cell.angle_beta   90.00
_cell.angle_gamma   90.00
#
_symmetry.space_group_name_H-M   'P 1'
#
loop_
_entity.id
_entity.type
_entity.pdbx_description
1 polymer ?
#
loop_
_entity_poly.entity_id
_entity_poly.type
_entity_poly.pdbx_seq_one_letter_code
_entity_poly.pdbx_strand_id
1 'polypeptide(L)'
;MGTKKPVQKLRKSKKYAIGAEHETGGGRIRILDRFIQDGEIMLRYMNLDTRQDVVNKEVNVNRLVYDYQQKKKVEAFEEIIVNHKPEILLEGPPLVKDPGALVDQVQPKEEEISVLKDEINYLTEIISSLKDEITSLRGEVTTISENSSELIKKQFALIEKLVGK
;
A
#
# COMPACT_ATOMS: atom_id res chain seq x y z
N MET A 1 49.15 11.74 2.52
CA MET A 1 47.87 12.03 1.82
C MET A 1 46.86 10.95 2.20
N GLY A 2 45.94 11.25 3.11
CA GLY A 2 44.90 10.30 3.53
C GLY A 2 43.82 10.21 2.45
N THR A 3 43.66 9.03 1.85
CA THR A 3 42.57 8.76 0.91
C THR A 3 41.25 8.87 1.67
N LYS A 4 40.49 9.95 1.41
CA LYS A 4 39.12 10.07 1.91
C LYS A 4 38.33 8.89 1.34
N LYS A 5 37.96 7.92 2.20
CA LYS A 5 37.04 6.85 1.83
C LYS A 5 35.80 7.49 1.19
N PRO A 6 35.32 7.01 0.03
CA PRO A 6 34.16 7.58 -0.61
C PRO A 6 32.97 7.50 0.35
N VAL A 7 32.29 8.63 0.57
CA VAL A 7 31.07 8.70 1.37
C VAL A 7 30.08 7.71 0.76
N GLN A 8 29.76 6.65 1.50
CA GLN A 8 28.90 5.58 1.01
C GLN A 8 27.52 6.17 0.74
N LYS A 9 27.18 6.37 -0.54
CA LYS A 9 25.94 7.01 -0.95
C LYS A 9 24.76 6.16 -0.50
N LEU A 10 23.91 6.71 0.35
CA LEU A 10 22.74 6.01 0.88
C LEU A 10 21.78 5.63 -0.27
N ARG A 11 21.51 4.34 -0.46
CA ARG A 11 20.55 3.86 -1.45
C ARG A 11 19.13 4.25 -1.04
N LYS A 12 18.28 4.61 -2.00
CA LYS A 12 16.84 4.85 -1.76
C LYS A 12 16.18 3.60 -1.16
N SER A 13 15.34 3.80 -0.14
CA SER A 13 14.51 2.74 0.44
C SER A 13 13.10 2.81 -0.15
N LYS A 14 12.57 1.65 -0.59
CA LYS A 14 11.16 1.53 -1.00
C LYS A 14 10.24 1.46 0.22
N LYS A 15 10.67 0.77 1.29
CA LYS A 15 9.91 0.59 2.53
C LYS A 15 9.80 1.89 3.32
N TYR A 16 10.89 2.64 3.38
CA TYR A 16 10.98 3.90 4.13
C TYR A 16 11.23 5.08 3.18
N ALA A 17 10.44 5.15 2.11
CA ALA A 17 10.38 6.35 1.29
C ALA A 17 9.81 7.52 2.11
N ILE A 18 10.22 8.75 1.79
CA ILE A 18 9.63 9.94 2.42
C ILE A 18 8.13 9.95 2.17
N GLY A 19 7.35 10.19 3.21
CA GLY A 19 5.88 10.12 3.20
C GLY A 19 5.30 8.74 3.44
N ALA A 20 6.11 7.67 3.47
CA ALA A 20 5.61 6.33 3.79
C ALA A 20 5.07 6.26 5.22
N GLU A 21 3.95 5.57 5.40
CA GLU A 21 3.32 5.38 6.70
C GLU A 21 3.43 3.92 7.16
N HIS A 22 3.64 3.74 8.46
CA HIS A 22 3.74 2.42 9.09
C HIS A 22 3.02 2.42 10.43
N GLU A 23 2.51 1.27 10.83
CA GLU A 23 2.00 1.07 12.18
C GLU A 23 3.06 0.40 13.07
N THR A 24 3.12 0.86 14.31
CA THR A 24 4.01 0.32 15.34
C THR A 24 3.24 0.18 16.65
N GLY A 25 3.81 -0.54 17.62
CA GLY A 25 3.23 -0.59 18.98
C GLY A 25 3.12 0.78 19.66
N GLY A 26 3.86 1.81 19.19
CA GLY A 26 3.79 3.18 19.69
C GLY A 26 2.88 4.11 18.88
N GLY A 27 2.15 3.58 17.89
CA GLY A 27 1.25 4.35 17.03
C GLY A 27 1.67 4.39 15.55
N ARG A 28 0.89 5.13 14.77
CA ARG A 28 1.12 5.37 13.34
C ARG A 28 2.25 6.36 13.13
N ILE A 29 3.20 6.01 12.27
CA ILE A 29 4.36 6.84 11.97
C ILE A 29 4.40 7.22 10.49
N ARG A 30 4.80 8.46 10.17
CA ARG A 30 5.05 8.93 8.80
C ARG A 30 6.52 9.29 8.64
N ILE A 31 7.20 8.68 7.67
CA ILE A 31 8.61 8.94 7.39
C ILE A 31 8.79 10.36 6.84
N LEU A 32 9.63 11.15 7.49
CA LEU A 32 10.00 12.50 7.09
C LEU A 32 11.36 12.55 6.41
N ASP A 33 12.32 11.74 6.88
CA ASP A 33 13.66 11.70 6.31
C ASP A 33 14.37 10.36 6.60
N ARG A 34 15.37 10.05 5.78
CA ARG A 34 16.22 8.87 5.91
C ARG A 34 17.66 9.23 5.54
N PHE A 35 18.55 9.21 6.52
CA PHE A 35 19.91 9.73 6.40
C PHE A 35 20.92 8.84 7.12
N ILE A 36 22.22 9.08 6.88
CA ILE A 36 23.30 8.42 7.61
C ILE A 36 23.80 9.36 8.70
N GLN A 37 23.90 8.85 9.92
CA GLN A 37 24.54 9.54 11.05
C GLN A 37 25.45 8.53 11.75
N ASP A 38 26.72 8.89 11.96
CA ASP A 38 27.72 8.05 12.63
C ASP A 38 27.87 6.64 12.02
N GLY A 39 27.66 6.51 10.71
CA GLY A 39 27.73 5.23 9.97
C GLY A 39 26.48 4.37 10.06
N GLU A 40 25.46 4.81 10.79
CA GLU A 40 24.18 4.12 10.91
C GLU A 40 23.10 4.81 10.08
N ILE A 41 22.13 4.03 9.62
CA ILE A 41 20.99 4.57 8.88
C ILE A 41 19.89 4.96 9.88
N MET A 42 19.54 6.24 9.86
CA MET A 42 18.54 6.84 10.71
C MET A 42 17.27 7.12 9.91
N LEU A 43 16.14 7.09 10.61
CA LEU A 43 14.85 7.57 10.13
C LEU A 43 14.39 8.69 11.05
N ARG A 44 13.97 9.79 10.45
CA ARG A 44 13.16 10.81 11.11
C ARG A 44 11.71 10.59 10.72
N TYR A 45 10.80 10.52 11.68
CA TYR A 45 9.38 10.30 11.43
C TYR A 45 8.50 11.09 12.40
N MET A 46 7.30 11.42 11.95
CA MET A 46 6.24 11.98 12.78
C MET A 46 5.38 10.82 13.32
N ASN A 47 5.23 10.71 14.63
CA ASN A 47 4.18 9.89 15.22
C ASN A 47 2.86 10.66 15.05
N LEU A 48 1.94 10.14 14.25
CA LEU A 48 0.68 10.79 13.91
C LEU A 48 -0.31 10.79 15.08
N ASP A 49 -0.18 9.84 16.02
CA ASP A 49 -1.07 9.72 17.17
C ASP A 49 -0.63 10.69 18.28
N THR A 50 0.67 10.80 18.55
CA THR A 50 1.21 11.70 19.59
C THR A 50 1.68 13.07 19.06
N ARG A 51 1.74 13.23 17.73
CA ARG A 51 2.28 14.42 17.02
C ARG A 51 3.73 14.75 17.38
N GLN A 52 4.52 13.75 17.72
CA GLN A 52 5.94 13.91 18.06
C GLN A 52 6.84 13.62 16.86
N ASP A 53 7.83 14.48 16.62
CA ASP A 53 8.93 14.22 15.68
C ASP A 53 10.01 13.38 16.41
N VAL A 54 10.35 12.23 15.85
CA VAL A 54 11.25 11.25 16.45
C VAL A 54 12.32 10.83 15.44
N VAL A 55 13.55 10.76 15.91
CA VAL A 55 14.70 10.22 15.17
C VAL A 55 15.11 8.89 15.79
N ASN A 56 15.19 7.84 14.98
CA ASN A 56 15.55 6.50 15.44
C ASN A 56 16.31 5.73 14.36
N LYS A 57 17.07 4.71 14.75
CA LYS A 57 17.77 3.82 13.81
C LYS A 57 16.74 3.07 12.96
N GLU A 58 16.99 2.94 11.66
CA GLU A 58 16.11 2.19 10.75
C GLU A 58 15.90 0.74 11.22
N VAL A 59 16.93 0.11 11.78
CA VAL A 59 16.84 -1.25 12.33
C VAL A 59 15.88 -1.36 13.51
N ASN A 60 15.81 -0.33 14.36
CA ASN A 60 14.89 -0.29 15.49
C ASN A 60 13.46 -0.08 14.98
N VAL A 61 13.26 0.83 14.03
CA VAL A 61 11.95 1.05 13.41
C VAL A 61 11.47 -0.20 12.68
N ASN A 62 12.36 -0.91 11.98
CA ASN A 62 12.06 -2.21 11.37
C ASN A 62 11.53 -3.21 12.41
N ARG A 63 12.18 -3.28 13.58
CA ARG A 63 11.76 -4.16 14.66
C ARG A 63 10.38 -3.78 15.21
N LEU A 64 10.15 -2.50 15.47
CA LEU A 64 8.86 -2.00 15.95
C LEU A 64 7.70 -2.31 15.00
N VAL A 65 7.91 -2.13 13.70
CA VAL A 65 6.91 -2.46 12.67
C VAL A 65 6.68 -3.97 12.61
N TYR A 66 7.74 -4.77 12.65
CA TYR A 66 7.62 -6.23 12.62
C TYR A 66 6.86 -6.77 13.84
N ASP A 67 7.24 -6.35 15.04
CA ASP A 67 6.62 -6.82 16.29
C ASP A 67 5.12 -6.44 16.31
N TYR A 68 4.76 -5.26 15.83
CA TYR A 68 3.36 -4.85 15.69
C TYR A 68 2.59 -5.73 14.70
N GLN A 69 3.17 -6.03 13.53
CA GLN A 69 2.54 -6.91 12.55
C GLN A 69 2.33 -8.32 13.09
N GLN A 70 3.29 -8.86 13.85
CA GLN A 70 3.15 -10.18 14.49
C GLN A 70 2.05 -10.15 15.54
N LYS A 71 2.02 -9.11 16.39
CA LYS A 71 0.96 -8.94 17.38
C LYS A 71 -0.43 -8.88 16.72
N LYS A 72 -0.57 -8.12 15.63
CA LYS A 72 -1.84 -8.03 14.89
C LYS A 72 -2.28 -9.36 14.27
N LYS A 73 -1.34 -10.20 13.83
CA LYS A 73 -1.66 -11.56 13.37
C LYS A 73 -2.17 -12.44 14.50
N VAL A 74 -1.56 -12.36 15.68
CA VAL A 74 -2.01 -13.10 16.86
C VAL A 74 -3.38 -12.60 17.31
N GLU A 75 -3.58 -11.28 17.41
CA GLU A 75 -4.88 -10.68 17.76
C GLU A 75 -5.97 -11.11 16.77
N ALA A 76 -5.70 -11.10 15.46
CA ALA A 76 -6.65 -11.58 14.46
C ALA A 76 -6.97 -13.07 14.61
N PHE A 77 -5.98 -13.89 14.95
CA PHE A 77 -6.18 -15.32 15.20
C PHE A 77 -6.97 -15.58 16.49
N GLU A 78 -6.68 -14.83 17.56
CA GLU A 78 -7.45 -14.88 18.82
C GLU A 78 -8.87 -14.38 18.61
N GLU A 79 -9.09 -13.32 17.84
CA GLU A 79 -10.42 -12.82 17.50
C GLU A 79 -11.22 -13.85 16.70
N ILE A 80 -10.57 -14.60 15.78
CA ILE A 80 -11.18 -15.76 15.13
C ILE A 80 -11.55 -16.82 16.18
N ILE A 81 -10.66 -17.18 17.11
CA ILE A 81 -10.94 -18.16 18.16
C ILE A 81 -12.07 -17.70 19.09
N VAL A 82 -12.16 -16.42 19.43
CA VAL A 82 -13.18 -15.88 20.34
C VAL A 82 -14.54 -15.78 19.64
N ASN A 83 -14.57 -15.26 18.41
CA ASN A 83 -15.81 -15.11 17.63
C ASN A 83 -16.29 -16.42 17.01
N HIS A 84 -15.40 -17.40 16.81
CA HIS A 84 -15.74 -18.75 16.36
C HIS A 84 -15.49 -19.81 17.43
N LYS A 85 -15.47 -19.45 18.73
CA LYS A 85 -15.17 -20.37 19.83
C LYS A 85 -15.82 -21.72 19.54
N PRO A 86 -15.07 -22.71 19.02
CA PRO A 86 -15.58 -24.05 19.06
C PRO A 86 -15.54 -24.28 20.55
N GLU A 87 -16.67 -24.60 21.16
CA GLU A 87 -16.60 -25.30 22.43
C GLU A 87 -15.70 -26.51 22.17
N ILE A 88 -14.43 -26.41 22.60
CA ILE A 88 -13.60 -27.58 22.79
C ILE A 88 -14.09 -28.18 24.11
N LEU A 89 -15.36 -28.61 24.12
CA LEU A 89 -15.81 -29.67 24.97
C LEU A 89 -14.98 -30.88 24.52
N LEU A 90 -14.40 -31.59 25.47
CA LEU A 90 -13.91 -32.97 25.29
C LEU A 90 -15.10 -33.94 25.07
N GLU A 91 -16.13 -33.48 24.37
CA GLU A 91 -17.22 -34.26 23.81
C GLU A 91 -17.25 -33.87 22.33
N GLY A 92 -17.04 -34.84 21.44
CA GLY A 92 -17.16 -34.60 20.00
C GLY A 92 -18.51 -33.95 19.66
N PRO A 93 -18.61 -33.27 18.51
CA PRO A 93 -19.85 -32.56 18.15
C PRO A 93 -21.05 -33.48 18.36
N PRO A 94 -22.17 -32.98 18.93
CA PRO A 94 -23.39 -33.78 19.02
C PRO A 94 -23.67 -34.30 17.63
N LEU A 95 -23.83 -35.62 17.50
CA LEU A 95 -24.21 -36.24 16.24
C LEU A 95 -25.42 -35.46 15.73
N VAL A 96 -25.25 -34.73 14.63
CA VAL A 96 -26.32 -33.93 14.05
C VAL A 96 -27.41 -34.92 13.70
N LYS A 97 -28.50 -34.92 14.46
CA LYS A 97 -29.52 -35.98 14.38
C LYS A 97 -30.20 -36.02 13.02
N ASP A 98 -30.03 -34.96 12.22
CA ASP A 98 -30.55 -34.85 10.86
C ASP A 98 -29.52 -34.15 9.94
N PRO A 99 -28.79 -34.90 9.08
CA PRO A 99 -27.90 -34.32 8.08
C PRO A 99 -28.63 -33.47 7.03
N GLY A 100 -29.95 -33.65 6.85
CA GLY A 100 -30.75 -32.85 5.92
C GLY A 100 -30.81 -31.37 6.30
N ALA A 101 -30.92 -31.06 7.60
CA ALA A 101 -30.98 -29.69 8.09
C ALA A 101 -29.67 -28.88 7.86
N LEU A 102 -28.53 -29.56 7.69
CA LEU A 102 -27.27 -28.92 7.31
C LEU A 102 -27.20 -28.66 5.80
N VAL A 103 -27.69 -29.61 4.99
CA VAL A 103 -27.78 -29.44 3.54
C VAL A 103 -28.67 -28.24 3.21
N ASP A 104 -29.82 -28.12 3.86
CA ASP A 104 -30.76 -27.01 3.66
C ASP A 104 -30.18 -25.64 4.05
N GLN A 105 -29.21 -25.59 4.96
CA GLN A 105 -28.53 -24.34 5.35
C GLN A 105 -27.32 -24.00 4.48
N VAL A 106 -26.68 -25.01 3.87
CA VAL A 106 -25.47 -24.82 3.06
C VAL A 106 -25.83 -24.46 1.62
N GLN A 107 -26.84 -25.10 1.03
CA GLN A 107 -27.29 -24.83 -0.33
C GLN A 107 -27.58 -23.34 -0.63
N PRO A 108 -28.37 -22.60 0.18
CA PRO A 108 -28.63 -21.19 -0.10
C PRO A 108 -27.36 -20.32 0.00
N LYS A 109 -26.42 -20.69 0.88
CA LYS A 109 -25.12 -19.99 0.99
C LYS A 109 -24.23 -20.26 -0.20
N GLU A 110 -24.25 -21.47 -0.77
CA GLU A 110 -23.53 -21.81 -1.98
C GLU A 110 -24.05 -21.00 -3.18
N GLU A 111 -25.36 -20.82 -3.27
CA GLU A 111 -26.01 -19.95 -4.27
C GLU A 111 -25.60 -18.48 -4.09
N GLU A 112 -25.68 -17.94 -2.86
CA GLU A 112 -25.22 -16.58 -2.55
C GLU A 112 -23.75 -16.36 -2.92
N ILE A 113 -22.89 -17.34 -2.59
CA ILE A 113 -21.46 -17.31 -2.95
C ILE A 113 -21.28 -17.33 -4.47
N SER A 114 -22.11 -18.05 -5.21
CA SER A 114 -22.07 -18.06 -6.68
C SER A 114 -22.42 -16.69 -7.26
N VAL A 115 -23.50 -16.07 -6.77
CA VAL A 115 -23.92 -14.73 -7.22
C VAL A 115 -22.83 -13.70 -6.92
N LEU A 116 -22.25 -13.72 -5.72
CA LEU A 116 -21.16 -12.81 -5.36
C LEU A 116 -19.91 -13.00 -6.24
N LYS A 117 -19.61 -14.23 -6.65
CA LYS A 117 -18.50 -14.49 -7.60
C LYS A 117 -18.78 -13.87 -8.96
N ASP A 118 -20.01 -13.98 -9.46
CA ASP A 118 -20.38 -13.41 -10.75
C ASP A 118 -20.35 -11.87 -10.71
N GLU A 119 -20.82 -11.25 -9.63
CA GLU A 119 -20.69 -9.81 -9.41
C GLU A 119 -19.24 -9.34 -9.37
N ILE A 120 -18.36 -10.07 -8.67
CA ILE A 120 -16.92 -9.78 -8.61
C ILE A 120 -16.29 -9.87 -10.00
N ASN A 121 -16.65 -10.88 -10.80
CA ASN A 121 -16.14 -11.03 -12.16
C ASN A 121 -16.59 -9.85 -13.04
N TYR A 122 -17.86 -9.47 -12.99
CA TYR A 122 -18.39 -8.32 -13.73
C TYR A 122 -17.70 -7.01 -13.36
N LEU A 123 -17.51 -6.74 -12.06
CA LEU A 123 -16.79 -5.56 -11.59
C LEU A 123 -15.32 -5.57 -12.03
N THR A 124 -14.70 -6.75 -12.07
CA THR A 124 -13.32 -6.89 -12.56
C THR A 124 -13.20 -6.51 -14.03
N GLU A 125 -14.17 -6.90 -14.87
CA GLU A 125 -14.21 -6.52 -16.28
C GLU A 125 -14.38 -5.01 -16.47
N ILE A 126 -15.30 -4.39 -15.71
CA ILE A 126 -15.49 -2.92 -15.74
C ILE A 126 -14.19 -2.20 -15.37
N ILE A 127 -13.52 -2.63 -14.29
CA ILE A 127 -12.25 -2.04 -13.85
C ILE A 127 -11.18 -2.15 -14.94
N SER A 128 -11.13 -3.28 -15.66
CA SER A 128 -10.20 -3.46 -16.77
C SER A 128 -10.50 -2.47 -17.91
N SER A 129 -11.75 -2.33 -18.32
CA SER A 129 -12.16 -1.37 -19.37
C SER A 129 -11.79 0.07 -19.00
N LEU A 130 -12.12 0.49 -17.77
CA LEU A 130 -11.79 1.84 -17.29
C LEU A 130 -10.28 2.10 -17.26
N LYS A 131 -9.47 1.08 -16.96
CA LYS A 131 -8.01 1.18 -16.97
C LYS A 131 -7.48 1.41 -18.38
N ASP A 132 -8.06 0.75 -19.38
CA ASP A 132 -7.69 0.93 -20.78
C ASP A 132 -8.09 2.32 -21.28
N GLU A 133 -9.29 2.79 -20.94
CA GLU A 133 -9.75 4.16 -21.24
C GLU A 133 -8.82 5.23 -20.64
N ILE A 134 -8.46 5.09 -19.36
CA ILE A 134 -7.52 6.00 -18.70
C ILE A 134 -6.15 5.99 -19.40
N THR A 135 -5.70 4.83 -19.88
CA THR A 135 -4.43 4.70 -20.59
C THR A 135 -4.50 5.42 -21.95
N SER A 136 -5.61 5.28 -22.68
CA SER A 136 -5.86 6.01 -23.93
C SER A 136 -5.86 7.53 -23.71
N LEU A 137 -6.63 8.01 -22.72
CA LEU A 137 -6.72 9.43 -22.39
C LEU A 137 -5.36 10.04 -22.00
N ARG A 138 -4.53 9.27 -21.27
CA ARG A 138 -3.15 9.70 -20.98
C ARG A 138 -2.30 9.85 -22.23
N GLY A 139 -2.48 8.97 -23.21
CA GLY A 139 -1.86 9.07 -24.53
C GLY A 139 -2.28 10.35 -25.24
N GLU A 140 -3.58 10.60 -25.35
CA GLU A 140 -4.13 11.81 -25.98
C GLU A 140 -3.62 13.11 -25.34
N VAL A 141 -3.61 13.18 -24.01
CA VAL A 141 -3.07 14.35 -23.27
C VAL A 141 -1.59 14.55 -23.56
N THR A 142 -0.81 13.48 -23.68
CA THR A 142 0.63 13.55 -24.02
C THR A 142 0.80 14.12 -25.43
N THR A 143 0.06 13.63 -26.42
CA THR A 143 0.08 14.15 -27.79
C THR A 143 -0.34 15.62 -27.87
N ILE A 144 -1.38 16.02 -27.14
CA ILE A 144 -1.81 17.44 -27.06
C ILE A 144 -0.69 18.31 -26.48
N SER A 145 -0.02 17.85 -25.42
CA SER A 145 1.10 18.56 -24.78
C SER A 145 2.28 18.75 -25.74
N GLU A 146 2.63 17.71 -26.51
CA GLU A 146 3.68 17.77 -27.52
C GLU A 146 3.32 18.76 -28.64
N ASN A 147 2.11 18.65 -29.19
CA ASN A 147 1.61 19.55 -30.23
C ASN A 147 1.59 21.02 -29.77
N SER A 148 1.15 21.28 -28.53
CA SER A 148 1.16 22.62 -27.93
C SER A 148 2.58 23.16 -27.82
N SER A 149 3.52 22.33 -27.36
CA SER A 149 4.94 22.70 -27.26
C SER A 149 5.55 23.02 -28.62
N GLU A 150 5.23 22.26 -29.66
CA GLU A 150 5.66 22.55 -31.04
C GLU A 150 5.08 23.85 -31.58
N LEU A 151 3.80 24.11 -31.33
CA LEU A 151 3.13 25.34 -31.75
C LEU A 151 3.78 26.55 -31.09
N ILE A 152 4.06 26.48 -29.80
CA ILE A 152 4.76 27.53 -29.05
C ILE A 152 6.14 27.79 -29.67
N LYS A 153 6.93 26.75 -29.96
CA LYS A 153 8.23 26.91 -30.64
C LYS A 153 8.10 27.60 -32.01
N LYS A 154 7.11 27.21 -32.82
CA LYS A 154 6.83 27.84 -34.12
C LYS A 154 6.45 29.31 -33.96
N GLN A 155 5.62 29.65 -32.97
CA GLN A 155 5.26 31.04 -32.67
C GLN A 155 6.47 31.88 -32.27
N PHE A 156 7.34 31.38 -31.39
CA PHE A 156 8.58 32.08 -31.03
C PHE A 156 9.48 32.34 -32.23
N ALA A 157 9.71 31.33 -33.08
CA ALA A 157 10.53 31.49 -34.28
C ALA A 157 9.95 32.52 -35.27
N LEU A 158 8.61 32.64 -35.35
CA LEU A 158 7.95 33.66 -36.17
C LEU A 158 8.13 35.06 -35.56
N ILE A 159 7.98 35.19 -34.24
CA ILE A 159 8.18 36.46 -33.53
C ILE A 159 9.62 36.94 -33.71
N GLU A 160 10.62 36.06 -33.58
CA GLU A 160 12.03 36.41 -33.83
C GLU A 160 12.25 36.95 -35.25
N LYS A 161 11.62 36.35 -36.27
CA LYS A 161 11.69 36.84 -37.66
C LYS A 161 10.97 38.17 -37.89
N LEU A 162 9.94 38.49 -37.11
CA LEU A 162 9.17 39.73 -37.25
C LEU A 162 9.77 40.90 -36.47
N VAL A 163 10.34 40.61 -35.29
CA VAL A 163 10.94 41.61 -34.40
C VAL A 163 12.42 41.83 -34.74
N GLY A 164 13.10 40.83 -35.29
CA GLY A 164 14.42 40.98 -35.89
C GLY A 164 14.33 41.63 -37.28
N LYS A 165 15.06 42.73 -37.48
CA LYS A 165 15.65 43.05 -38.78
C LYS A 165 16.73 42.03 -39.12
#